data_AF-A0A194WWM7-F1
#
_entry.id   AF-A0A194WWM7-F1
#
_cell.length_a   1.000
_cell.length_b   1.000
_cell.length_c   1.000
_cell.angle_alpha   90.00
_cell.angle_beta   90.00
_cell.angle_gamma   90.00
#
_symmetry.space_group_name_H-M   'P 1'
#
loop_
_entity.id
_entity.type
_entity.pdbx_description
1 polymer ?
#
loop_
_entity_poly.entity_id
_entity_poly.type
_entity_poly.pdbx_seq_one_letter_code
_entity_poly.pdbx_strand_id
1 'polypeptide(L)'
;MATNDETTRIRSQIEAQESLISSICRIGGAPSLSLGVIHGGKEIYSNHFGHRDIQAGEASDGNTTYFVGSITKAMVSALTGIYVEKALLDWTTPVSHILPELVGKMDGRGGIDTWSAQPLVRDFRTDYLYNNFGYEITCRVIEKVTGKTLGTNLKEQIYEPLGMSRTSLNEAFPSDSNFAKAYFALDDGSPFEFPIPTISDKTFMSGAGSVRSCTNDMMLFYKNFMHATNDHCLTFFDRTTNLPPISLREQSCALGWARAELPGTLGVFNYNKYLVPAMPVIGQAAASRLVVYHGGSMQGFTSAVYLLPETETAIFALQNLTGLCDPCDWMPQLLIETIFGAPNIRVDFEHLAKIAAKTGAGLADRIQSQLEQALKSFYISVFIQEDGGLYMCFQDVQNETYRLRHYHYDVFIWNESHNETAKRGRFQTRPVVSYEIGFESAGQTEDGRIDRLRWIFDETHPTPGTFIRETDVHGRI
;
A
#
# COMPACT_ATOMS: atom_id res chain seq x y z
N MET A 1 -20.83 -30.73 -24.65
CA MET A 1 -22.22 -30.24 -24.47
C MET A 1 -22.48 -29.63 -23.09
N ALA A 2 -21.63 -29.84 -22.06
CA ALA A 2 -21.81 -29.24 -20.73
C ALA A 2 -21.38 -27.75 -20.59
N THR A 3 -20.67 -27.17 -21.57
CA THR A 3 -19.99 -25.87 -21.42
C THR A 3 -20.91 -24.64 -21.54
N ASN A 4 -22.06 -24.74 -22.22
CA ASN A 4 -22.93 -23.58 -22.49
C ASN A 4 -23.91 -23.32 -21.33
N ASP A 5 -24.36 -24.38 -20.67
CA ASP A 5 -25.30 -24.31 -19.54
C ASP A 5 -24.60 -23.77 -18.28
N GLU A 6 -23.39 -24.25 -17.98
CA GLU A 6 -22.59 -23.74 -16.87
C GLU A 6 -22.24 -22.26 -17.03
N THR A 7 -21.77 -21.85 -18.21
CA THR A 7 -21.46 -20.44 -18.51
C THR A 7 -22.68 -19.54 -18.32
N THR A 8 -23.85 -19.98 -18.81
CA THR A 8 -25.10 -19.23 -18.65
C THR A 8 -25.50 -19.11 -17.19
N ARG A 9 -25.40 -20.21 -16.42
CA ARG A 9 -25.68 -20.21 -14.98
C ARG A 9 -24.76 -19.25 -14.21
N ILE A 10 -23.45 -19.31 -14.46
CA ILE A 10 -22.46 -18.45 -13.81
C ILE A 10 -22.74 -16.98 -14.13
N ARG A 11 -22.99 -16.66 -15.40
CA ARG A 11 -23.35 -15.31 -15.82
C ARG A 11 -24.57 -14.78 -15.07
N SER A 12 -25.64 -15.57 -14.97
CA SER A 12 -26.85 -15.16 -14.23
C SER A 12 -26.59 -14.97 -12.73
N GLN A 13 -25.68 -15.74 -12.12
CA GLN A 13 -25.29 -15.54 -10.72
C GLN A 13 -24.52 -14.23 -10.52
N ILE A 14 -23.66 -13.85 -11.47
CA ILE A 14 -22.92 -12.58 -11.47
C ILE A 14 -23.87 -11.40 -11.69
N GLU A 15 -24.78 -11.48 -12.68
CA GLU A 15 -25.81 -10.46 -12.94
C GLU A 15 -26.69 -10.21 -11.71
N ALA A 16 -26.97 -11.26 -10.92
CA ALA A 16 -27.71 -11.11 -9.66
C ALA A 16 -26.96 -10.30 -8.57
N GLN A 17 -25.64 -10.06 -8.71
CA GLN A 17 -24.84 -9.25 -7.79
C GLN A 17 -24.82 -7.75 -8.14
N GLU A 18 -25.35 -7.32 -9.29
CA GLU A 18 -25.19 -5.94 -9.78
C GLU A 18 -25.69 -4.84 -8.82
N SER A 19 -26.78 -5.12 -8.09
CA SER A 19 -27.31 -4.21 -7.07
C SER A 19 -26.34 -4.07 -5.89
N LEU A 20 -25.73 -5.17 -5.45
CA LEU A 20 -24.72 -5.19 -4.39
C LEU A 20 -23.44 -4.48 -4.85
N ILE A 21 -22.97 -4.75 -6.07
CA ILE A 21 -21.84 -4.07 -6.71
C ILE A 21 -22.07 -2.56 -6.70
N SER A 22 -23.24 -2.12 -7.17
CA SER A 22 -23.62 -0.70 -7.17
C SER A 22 -23.67 -0.11 -5.76
N SER A 23 -24.12 -0.88 -4.76
CA SER A 23 -24.12 -0.45 -3.36
C SER A 23 -22.70 -0.23 -2.84
N ILE A 24 -21.79 -1.18 -3.07
CA ILE A 24 -20.38 -1.07 -2.65
C ILE A 24 -19.68 0.11 -3.34
N CYS A 25 -19.94 0.34 -4.63
CA CYS A 25 -19.45 1.52 -5.35
C CYS A 25 -19.89 2.82 -4.69
N ARG A 26 -21.19 2.95 -4.34
CA ARG A 26 -21.70 4.15 -3.64
C ARG A 26 -21.08 4.32 -2.26
N ILE A 27 -20.90 3.24 -1.51
CA ILE A 27 -20.27 3.28 -0.18
C ILE A 27 -18.82 3.77 -0.27
N GLY A 28 -18.09 3.33 -1.31
CA GLY A 28 -16.72 3.77 -1.54
C GLY A 28 -16.59 5.19 -2.11
N GLY A 29 -17.65 5.72 -2.72
CA GLY A 29 -17.67 7.00 -3.44
C GLY A 29 -17.29 6.90 -4.92
N ALA A 30 -17.39 5.71 -5.52
CA ALA A 30 -16.94 5.41 -6.88
C ALA A 30 -17.83 6.02 -7.98
N PRO A 31 -17.30 6.94 -8.80
CA PRO A 31 -18.04 7.46 -9.94
C PRO A 31 -18.21 6.43 -11.03
N SER A 32 -17.17 5.64 -11.30
CA SER A 32 -17.18 4.56 -12.28
C SER A 32 -16.46 3.30 -11.78
N LEU A 33 -17.00 2.16 -12.19
CA LEU A 33 -16.40 0.84 -12.06
C LEU A 33 -16.66 0.06 -13.36
N SER A 34 -15.62 -0.46 -13.99
CA SER A 34 -15.73 -1.38 -15.12
C SER A 34 -15.22 -2.76 -14.72
N LEU A 35 -16.03 -3.79 -14.93
CA LEU A 35 -15.79 -5.16 -14.48
C LEU A 35 -15.76 -6.13 -15.66
N GLY A 36 -14.84 -7.08 -15.61
CA GLY A 36 -14.71 -8.13 -16.60
C GLY A 36 -14.56 -9.52 -15.97
N VAL A 37 -15.22 -10.52 -16.56
CA VAL A 37 -15.08 -11.94 -16.19
C VAL A 37 -14.86 -12.84 -17.41
N ILE A 38 -13.77 -13.61 -17.34
CA ILE A 38 -13.45 -14.74 -18.22
C ILE A 38 -13.69 -16.03 -17.42
N HIS A 39 -14.26 -17.06 -18.04
CA HIS A 39 -14.35 -18.41 -17.48
C HIS A 39 -14.24 -19.45 -18.60
N GLY A 40 -13.45 -20.51 -18.41
CA GLY A 40 -13.18 -21.50 -19.46
C GLY A 40 -12.61 -20.88 -20.73
N GLY A 41 -11.75 -19.87 -20.58
CA GLY A 41 -11.10 -19.17 -21.70
C GLY A 41 -12.03 -18.26 -22.54
N LYS A 42 -13.27 -18.04 -22.10
CA LYS A 42 -14.26 -17.20 -22.79
C LYS A 42 -14.68 -16.03 -21.92
N GLU A 43 -14.91 -14.89 -22.55
CA GLU A 43 -15.62 -13.78 -21.89
C GLU A 43 -17.06 -14.22 -21.60
N ILE A 44 -17.46 -14.11 -20.34
CA ILE A 44 -18.81 -14.51 -19.89
C ILE A 44 -19.61 -13.33 -19.34
N TYR A 45 -18.93 -12.26 -18.92
CA TYR A 45 -19.56 -11.06 -18.37
C TYR A 45 -18.63 -9.84 -18.53
N SER A 46 -19.21 -8.71 -18.94
CA SER A 46 -18.58 -7.39 -18.90
C SER A 46 -19.68 -6.37 -18.61
N ASN A 47 -19.46 -5.50 -17.62
CA ASN A 47 -20.40 -4.42 -17.30
C ASN A 47 -19.66 -3.18 -16.78
N HIS A 48 -20.27 -2.02 -16.99
CA HIS A 48 -19.69 -0.69 -16.75
C HIS A 48 -20.69 0.16 -15.98
N PHE A 49 -20.38 0.43 -14.72
CA PHE A 49 -21.23 1.17 -13.80
C PHE A 49 -20.79 2.63 -13.77
N GLY A 50 -21.76 3.54 -13.78
CA GLY A 50 -21.54 4.96 -13.51
C GLY A 50 -20.81 5.73 -14.63
N HIS A 51 -20.11 6.80 -14.25
CA HIS A 51 -19.67 7.85 -15.17
C HIS A 51 -18.15 8.01 -15.17
N ARG A 52 -17.57 8.01 -16.38
CA ARG A 52 -16.14 8.28 -16.59
C ARG A 52 -15.81 9.76 -16.37
N ASP A 53 -16.80 10.62 -16.59
CA ASP A 53 -16.79 12.06 -16.32
C ASP A 53 -18.13 12.47 -15.72
N ILE A 54 -18.11 12.87 -14.45
CA ILE A 54 -19.32 13.25 -13.70
C ILE A 54 -19.86 14.59 -14.20
N GLN A 55 -18.98 15.55 -14.48
CA GLN A 55 -19.38 16.91 -14.86
C GLN A 55 -20.04 16.91 -16.24
N ALA A 56 -19.50 16.12 -17.17
CA ALA A 56 -20.07 15.95 -18.50
C ALA A 56 -21.23 14.94 -18.55
N GLY A 57 -21.44 14.15 -17.49
CA GLY A 57 -22.47 13.10 -17.43
C GLY A 57 -22.19 11.93 -18.39
N GLU A 58 -20.92 11.66 -18.70
CA GLU A 58 -20.55 10.63 -19.65
C GLU A 58 -20.42 9.26 -18.98
N ALA A 59 -21.22 8.30 -19.44
CA ALA A 59 -21.18 6.92 -18.96
C ALA A 59 -19.87 6.22 -19.33
N SER A 60 -19.50 5.23 -18.54
CA SER A 60 -18.36 4.35 -18.85
C SER A 60 -18.75 3.22 -19.77
N ASP A 61 -17.81 2.75 -20.59
CA ASP A 61 -17.99 1.62 -21.50
C ASP A 61 -16.74 0.74 -21.57
N GLY A 62 -16.79 -0.35 -22.37
CA GLY A 62 -15.68 -1.30 -22.53
C GLY A 62 -14.41 -0.71 -23.13
N ASN A 63 -14.49 0.48 -23.73
CA ASN A 63 -13.38 1.22 -24.31
C ASN A 63 -12.93 2.41 -23.45
N THR A 64 -13.63 2.75 -22.36
CA THR A 64 -13.16 3.76 -21.41
C THR A 64 -11.80 3.35 -20.86
N THR A 65 -10.82 4.23 -21.01
CA THR A 65 -9.47 3.99 -20.53
C THR A 65 -9.28 4.50 -19.10
N TYR A 66 -8.59 3.71 -18.28
CA TYR A 66 -8.24 3.99 -16.88
C TYR A 66 -6.74 3.78 -16.71
N PHE A 67 -6.13 4.45 -15.74
CA PHE A 67 -4.84 3.97 -15.22
C PHE A 67 -5.04 2.63 -14.53
N VAL A 68 -4.27 1.61 -14.91
CA VAL A 68 -4.29 0.30 -14.25
C VAL A 68 -3.29 0.22 -13.09
N GLY A 69 -2.57 1.32 -12.83
CA GLY A 69 -1.58 1.41 -11.75
C GLY A 69 -0.62 0.23 -11.77
N SER A 70 -0.40 -0.37 -10.61
CA SER A 70 0.59 -1.45 -10.43
C SER A 70 0.31 -2.75 -11.18
N ILE A 71 -0.85 -2.92 -11.82
CA ILE A 71 -1.06 -4.00 -12.82
C ILE A 71 -0.06 -3.87 -13.98
N THR A 72 0.50 -2.68 -14.23
CA THR A 72 1.64 -2.47 -15.14
C THR A 72 2.78 -3.47 -14.91
N LYS A 73 3.06 -3.80 -13.63
CA LYS A 73 4.13 -4.75 -13.25
C LYS A 73 3.88 -6.13 -13.81
N ALA A 74 2.62 -6.58 -13.86
CA ALA A 74 2.27 -7.86 -14.45
C ALA A 74 2.62 -7.92 -15.95
N MET A 75 2.38 -6.83 -16.69
CA MET A 75 2.75 -6.74 -18.11
C MET A 75 4.28 -6.68 -18.30
N VAL A 76 5.00 -5.97 -17.42
CA VAL A 76 6.47 -5.95 -17.43
C VAL A 76 7.04 -7.33 -17.10
N SER A 77 6.45 -8.06 -16.15
CA SER A 77 6.85 -9.44 -15.83
C SER A 77 6.63 -10.38 -17.03
N ALA A 78 5.50 -10.29 -17.71
CA ALA A 78 5.22 -11.05 -18.93
C ALA A 78 6.24 -10.73 -20.04
N LEU A 79 6.52 -9.45 -20.27
CA LEU A 79 7.54 -9.00 -21.23
C LEU A 79 8.93 -9.53 -20.88
N THR A 80 9.30 -9.52 -19.60
CA THR A 80 10.56 -10.08 -19.12
C THR A 80 10.63 -11.58 -19.42
N GLY A 81 9.55 -12.32 -19.16
CA GLY A 81 9.43 -13.75 -19.49
C GLY A 81 9.63 -14.03 -20.98
N ILE A 82 8.98 -13.25 -21.86
CA ILE A 82 9.15 -13.35 -23.32
C ILE A 82 10.63 -13.17 -23.72
N TYR A 83 11.33 -12.22 -23.11
CA TYR A 83 12.75 -12.00 -23.42
C TYR A 83 13.70 -13.02 -22.81
N VAL A 84 13.31 -13.67 -21.71
CA VAL A 84 14.02 -14.85 -21.20
C VAL A 84 13.83 -16.04 -22.14
N GLU A 85 12.62 -16.32 -22.61
CA GLU A 85 12.38 -17.38 -23.61
C GLU A 85 13.14 -17.15 -24.92
N LYS A 86 13.26 -15.89 -25.35
CA LYS A 86 14.04 -15.50 -26.53
C LYS A 86 15.56 -15.52 -26.30
N ALA A 87 16.02 -15.94 -25.11
CA ALA A 87 17.42 -15.94 -24.70
C ALA A 87 18.11 -14.57 -24.80
N LEU A 88 17.35 -13.48 -24.73
CA LEU A 88 17.89 -12.11 -24.64
C LEU A 88 18.20 -11.73 -23.18
N LEU A 89 17.52 -12.36 -22.23
CA LEU A 89 17.73 -12.20 -20.79
C LEU A 89 17.81 -13.57 -20.12
N ASP A 90 18.36 -13.61 -18.91
CA ASP A 90 18.29 -14.78 -18.04
C ASP A 90 17.99 -14.34 -16.60
N TRP A 91 17.20 -15.16 -15.87
CA TRP A 91 16.74 -14.87 -14.50
C TRP A 91 17.87 -14.71 -13.48
N THR A 92 19.07 -15.20 -13.80
CA THR A 92 20.24 -15.19 -12.90
C THR A 92 21.31 -14.19 -13.32
N THR A 93 21.15 -13.52 -14.46
CA THR A 93 22.11 -12.50 -14.92
C THR A 93 22.18 -11.34 -13.92
N PRO A 94 23.37 -11.03 -13.37
CA PRO A 94 23.52 -9.86 -12.52
C PRO A 94 23.18 -8.58 -13.27
N VAL A 95 22.35 -7.73 -12.69
CA VAL A 95 21.94 -6.44 -13.30
C VAL A 95 23.16 -5.59 -13.67
N SER A 96 24.21 -5.63 -12.86
CA SER A 96 25.49 -4.94 -13.09
C SER A 96 26.20 -5.34 -14.38
N HIS A 97 25.92 -6.52 -14.94
CA HIS A 97 26.52 -6.94 -16.21
C HIS A 97 25.86 -6.24 -17.41
N ILE A 98 24.59 -5.85 -17.27
CA ILE A 98 23.80 -5.21 -18.33
C ILE A 98 23.85 -3.68 -18.18
N LEU A 99 23.75 -3.22 -16.94
CA LEU A 99 23.76 -1.81 -16.54
C LEU A 99 24.98 -1.57 -15.62
N PRO A 100 26.23 -1.68 -16.12
CA PRO A 100 27.43 -1.46 -15.32
C PRO A 100 27.49 -0.07 -14.70
N GLU A 101 26.81 0.89 -15.34
CA GLU A 101 26.72 2.24 -14.81
C GLU A 101 26.04 2.26 -13.42
N LEU A 102 25.14 1.31 -13.08
CA LEU A 102 24.49 1.24 -11.75
C LEU A 102 25.45 0.90 -10.60
N VAL A 103 26.67 0.46 -10.93
CA VAL A 103 27.72 0.08 -9.96
C VAL A 103 28.63 1.27 -9.60
N GLY A 104 28.52 2.42 -10.30
CA GLY A 104 29.29 3.65 -10.06
C GLY A 104 28.43 4.91 -9.95
N LYS A 105 29.06 6.07 -9.67
CA LYS A 105 28.37 7.37 -9.74
C LYS A 105 27.86 7.60 -11.17
N MET A 106 26.55 7.78 -11.29
CA MET A 106 25.79 7.70 -12.53
C MET A 106 25.36 9.08 -13.05
N ASP A 107 25.01 9.13 -14.31
CA ASP A 107 24.91 10.32 -15.17
C ASP A 107 23.66 11.19 -14.95
N GLY A 108 23.44 11.67 -13.72
CA GLY A 108 22.63 12.88 -13.48
C GLY A 108 21.15 12.80 -13.87
N ARG A 109 20.60 11.64 -14.24
CA ARG A 109 19.14 11.42 -14.31
C ARG A 109 18.62 11.01 -12.94
N GLY A 110 18.47 12.03 -12.09
CA GLY A 110 18.01 12.17 -10.68
C GLY A 110 17.34 11.04 -9.87
N GLY A 111 16.83 9.95 -10.45
CA GLY A 111 16.18 8.86 -9.70
C GLY A 111 17.12 7.73 -9.26
N ILE A 112 18.10 7.38 -10.12
CA ILE A 112 19.00 6.23 -9.89
C ILE A 112 20.04 6.54 -8.82
N ASP A 113 20.65 7.73 -8.83
CA ASP A 113 21.61 8.13 -7.79
C ASP A 113 20.97 8.13 -6.41
N THR A 114 19.71 8.59 -6.33
CA THR A 114 18.91 8.56 -5.10
C THR A 114 18.69 7.12 -4.62
N TRP A 115 18.43 6.19 -5.53
CA TRP A 115 18.20 4.79 -5.20
C TRP A 115 19.47 4.06 -4.77
N SER A 116 20.57 4.20 -5.51
CA SER A 116 21.87 3.58 -5.17
C SER A 116 22.46 4.11 -3.87
N ALA A 117 22.01 5.29 -3.40
CA ALA A 117 22.38 5.84 -2.10
C ALA A 117 21.54 5.31 -0.92
N GLN A 118 20.48 4.53 -1.16
CA GLN A 118 19.62 4.03 -0.08
C GLN A 118 20.33 2.93 0.74
N PRO A 119 20.14 2.90 2.07
CA PRO A 119 20.68 1.85 2.90
C PRO A 119 20.01 0.50 2.59
N LEU A 120 20.78 -0.58 2.74
CA LEU A 120 20.24 -1.94 2.69
C LEU A 120 19.37 -2.17 3.94
N VAL A 121 18.11 -2.58 3.74
CA VAL A 121 17.14 -2.83 4.82
C VAL A 121 16.86 -4.31 5.08
N ARG A 122 17.23 -5.19 4.14
CA ARG A 122 17.08 -6.65 4.19
C ARG A 122 18.23 -7.30 3.44
N ASP A 123 18.61 -8.49 3.85
CA ASP A 123 19.62 -9.27 3.14
C ASP A 123 19.08 -9.75 1.78
N PHE A 124 20.01 -10.00 0.85
CA PHE A 124 19.64 -10.38 -0.51
C PHE A 124 18.90 -11.73 -0.54
N ARG A 125 17.69 -11.72 -1.13
CA ARG A 125 16.81 -12.90 -1.29
C ARG A 125 16.35 -13.56 0.02
N THR A 126 16.32 -12.84 1.13
CA THR A 126 15.78 -13.39 2.40
C THR A 126 14.29 -13.18 2.55
N ASP A 127 13.78 -12.03 2.14
CA ASP A 127 12.40 -11.61 2.42
C ASP A 127 11.77 -10.89 1.22
N TYR A 128 10.44 -10.88 1.21
CA TYR A 128 9.68 -10.05 0.28
C TYR A 128 9.64 -8.58 0.75
N LEU A 129 9.93 -7.65 -0.16
CA LEU A 129 9.68 -6.23 0.02
C LEU A 129 9.12 -5.64 -1.28
N TYR A 130 7.93 -5.05 -1.21
CA TYR A 130 7.33 -4.39 -2.37
C TYR A 130 8.19 -3.20 -2.81
N ASN A 131 8.58 -3.16 -4.08
CA ASN A 131 9.50 -2.13 -4.57
C ASN A 131 9.20 -1.71 -6.02
N ASN A 132 8.72 -0.49 -6.20
CA ASN A 132 8.49 0.10 -7.53
C ASN A 132 9.81 0.31 -8.31
N PHE A 133 10.89 0.66 -7.63
CA PHE A 133 12.20 0.89 -8.24
C PHE A 133 12.82 -0.40 -8.78
N GLY A 134 12.54 -1.54 -8.14
CA GLY A 134 12.94 -2.85 -8.67
C GLY A 134 12.41 -3.09 -10.09
N TYR A 135 11.15 -2.71 -10.34
CA TYR A 135 10.55 -2.80 -11.67
C TYR A 135 11.11 -1.78 -12.66
N GLU A 136 11.42 -0.57 -12.22
CA GLU A 136 12.12 0.42 -13.06
C GLU A 136 13.46 -0.12 -13.56
N ILE A 137 14.24 -0.77 -12.69
CA ILE A 137 15.52 -1.39 -13.06
C ILE A 137 15.30 -2.51 -14.10
N THR A 138 14.29 -3.36 -13.90
CA THR A 138 13.92 -4.38 -14.91
C THR A 138 13.59 -3.73 -16.25
N CYS A 139 12.89 -2.61 -16.26
CA CYS A 139 12.59 -1.88 -17.48
C CYS A 139 13.86 -1.36 -18.16
N ARG A 140 14.79 -0.77 -17.41
CA ARG A 140 16.09 -0.31 -17.94
C ARG A 140 16.91 -1.44 -18.55
N VAL A 141 16.90 -2.61 -17.91
CA VAL A 141 17.54 -3.83 -18.45
C VAL A 141 16.94 -4.19 -19.80
N ILE A 142 15.60 -4.22 -19.91
CA ILE A 142 14.90 -4.49 -21.18
C ILE A 142 15.26 -3.44 -22.23
N GLU A 143 15.22 -2.15 -21.90
CA GLU A 143 15.54 -1.06 -22.83
C GLU A 143 16.98 -1.15 -23.33
N LYS A 144 17.92 -1.48 -22.43
CA LYS A 144 19.34 -1.65 -22.76
C LYS A 144 19.59 -2.80 -23.72
N VAL A 145 18.97 -3.96 -23.48
CA VAL A 145 19.17 -5.17 -24.29
C VAL A 145 18.47 -5.08 -25.64
N THR A 146 17.31 -4.41 -25.69
CA THR A 146 16.51 -4.32 -26.92
C THR A 146 16.81 -3.09 -27.76
N GLY A 147 17.39 -2.04 -27.16
CA GLY A 147 17.59 -0.73 -27.79
C GLY A 147 16.30 0.06 -28.02
N LYS A 148 15.17 -0.36 -27.43
CA LYS A 148 13.84 0.23 -27.60
C LYS A 148 13.28 0.70 -26.26
N THR A 149 12.39 1.69 -26.27
CA THR A 149 11.73 2.14 -25.02
C THR A 149 10.83 1.04 -24.47
N LEU A 150 10.50 1.11 -23.17
CA LEU A 150 9.54 0.19 -22.56
C LEU A 150 8.19 0.20 -23.32
N GLY A 151 7.72 1.40 -23.70
CA GLY A 151 6.50 1.59 -24.48
C GLY A 151 6.49 0.83 -25.79
N THR A 152 7.58 0.92 -26.56
CA THR A 152 7.73 0.19 -27.83
C THR A 152 7.81 -1.31 -27.60
N ASN A 153 8.55 -1.77 -26.58
CA ASN A 153 8.66 -3.19 -26.27
C ASN A 153 7.30 -3.81 -25.90
N LEU A 154 6.54 -3.18 -25.00
CA LEU A 154 5.20 -3.65 -24.62
C LEU A 154 4.25 -3.64 -25.83
N LYS A 155 4.32 -2.59 -26.65
CA LYS A 155 3.49 -2.47 -27.85
C LYS A 155 3.74 -3.59 -28.85
N GLU A 156 5.00 -3.81 -29.25
CA GLU A 156 5.34 -4.80 -30.28
C GLU A 156 5.22 -6.26 -29.79
N GLN A 157 5.53 -6.52 -28.51
CA GLN A 157 5.57 -7.89 -27.99
C GLN A 157 4.25 -8.36 -27.38
N ILE A 158 3.39 -7.43 -26.93
CA ILE A 158 2.14 -7.77 -26.22
C ILE A 158 0.94 -7.09 -26.88
N TYR A 159 0.94 -5.76 -27.02
CA TYR A 159 -0.30 -5.05 -27.37
C TYR A 159 -0.74 -5.29 -28.82
N GLU A 160 0.15 -5.13 -29.79
CA GLU A 160 -0.17 -5.35 -31.22
C GLU A 160 -0.53 -6.81 -31.53
N PRO A 161 0.24 -7.84 -31.08
CA PRO A 161 -0.11 -9.24 -31.32
C PRO A 161 -1.46 -9.65 -30.72
N LEU A 162 -1.85 -9.06 -29.60
CA LEU A 162 -3.12 -9.35 -28.93
C LEU A 162 -4.28 -8.46 -29.41
N GLY A 163 -4.01 -7.42 -30.20
CA GLY A 163 -5.02 -6.45 -30.65
C GLY A 163 -5.45 -5.43 -29.59
N MET A 164 -4.63 -5.19 -28.56
CA MET A 164 -4.88 -4.23 -27.48
C MET A 164 -4.65 -2.78 -27.92
N SER A 165 -5.55 -2.28 -28.75
CA SER A 165 -5.42 -0.97 -29.42
C SER A 165 -5.68 0.24 -28.53
N ARG A 166 -6.26 0.04 -27.33
CA ARG A 166 -6.54 1.08 -26.32
C ARG A 166 -5.69 0.87 -25.06
N THR A 167 -4.47 0.37 -25.23
CA THR A 167 -3.50 0.19 -24.15
C THR A 167 -2.19 0.87 -24.47
N SER A 168 -1.74 1.74 -23.57
CA SER A 168 -0.45 2.43 -23.74
C SER A 168 0.04 3.02 -22.43
N LEU A 169 1.34 3.30 -22.39
CA LEU A 169 2.00 4.16 -21.41
C LEU A 169 2.51 5.46 -22.05
N ASN A 170 2.21 5.70 -23.33
CA ASN A 170 2.62 6.91 -24.01
C ASN A 170 1.98 8.15 -23.37
N GLU A 171 2.76 9.21 -23.19
CA GLU A 171 2.29 10.46 -22.58
C GLU A 171 1.08 11.09 -23.29
N ALA A 172 1.01 10.99 -24.63
CA ALA A 172 -0.07 11.54 -25.45
C ALA A 172 -1.31 10.61 -25.54
N PHE A 173 -1.27 9.44 -24.91
CA PHE A 173 -2.39 8.50 -24.86
C PHE A 173 -3.25 8.75 -23.62
N PRO A 174 -4.58 8.67 -23.66
CA PRO A 174 -5.41 8.46 -24.85
C PRO A 174 -5.47 9.75 -25.68
N SER A 175 -5.58 9.58 -27.00
CA SER A 175 -5.69 10.69 -27.95
C SER A 175 -7.13 11.12 -28.24
N ASP A 176 -8.10 10.52 -27.56
CA ASP A 176 -9.54 10.79 -27.68
C ASP A 176 -10.15 11.15 -26.33
N SER A 177 -11.47 11.40 -26.29
CA SER A 177 -12.19 11.76 -25.07
C SER A 177 -12.71 10.57 -24.25
N ASN A 178 -12.53 9.32 -24.72
CA ASN A 178 -13.05 8.14 -24.01
C ASN A 178 -12.03 7.63 -22.97
N PHE A 179 -11.85 8.44 -21.93
CA PHE A 179 -11.01 8.15 -20.78
C PHE A 179 -11.70 8.59 -19.49
N ALA A 180 -11.39 7.90 -18.41
CA ALA A 180 -11.94 8.25 -17.11
C ALA A 180 -11.15 9.40 -16.46
N LYS A 181 -11.88 10.37 -15.92
CA LYS A 181 -11.37 11.41 -15.03
C LYS A 181 -11.01 10.80 -13.68
N ALA A 182 -10.01 11.35 -13.01
CA ALA A 182 -9.53 10.84 -11.72
C ALA A 182 -10.33 11.48 -10.58
N TYR A 183 -10.78 10.69 -9.60
CA TYR A 183 -11.52 11.22 -8.45
C TYR A 183 -10.98 10.75 -7.11
N PHE A 184 -11.11 11.57 -6.08
CA PHE A 184 -10.94 11.19 -4.68
C PHE A 184 -12.29 11.30 -3.97
N ALA A 185 -12.58 10.40 -3.04
CA ALA A 185 -13.76 10.55 -2.18
C ALA A 185 -13.45 11.54 -1.04
N LEU A 186 -14.36 12.48 -0.80
CA LEU A 186 -14.38 13.29 0.41
C LEU A 186 -15.02 12.50 1.57
N ASP A 187 -14.97 13.06 2.79
CA ASP A 187 -15.47 12.40 4.00
C ASP A 187 -16.97 12.05 3.95
N ASP A 188 -17.74 12.83 3.18
CA ASP A 188 -19.17 12.60 2.93
C ASP A 188 -19.44 11.59 1.78
N GLY A 189 -18.36 11.05 1.18
CA GLY A 189 -18.40 10.13 0.04
C GLY A 189 -18.58 10.82 -1.32
N SER A 190 -18.67 12.15 -1.37
CA SER A 190 -18.76 12.87 -2.64
C SER A 190 -17.43 12.84 -3.40
N PRO A 191 -17.47 12.74 -4.75
CA PRO A 191 -16.26 12.67 -5.55
C PRO A 191 -15.70 14.06 -5.84
N PHE A 192 -14.39 14.24 -5.63
CA PHE A 192 -13.62 15.41 -5.99
C PHE A 192 -12.72 15.09 -7.19
N GLU A 193 -12.89 15.81 -8.31
CA GLU A 193 -12.06 15.62 -9.50
C GLU A 193 -10.62 16.06 -9.23
N PHE A 194 -9.68 15.19 -9.57
CA PHE A 194 -8.25 15.44 -9.43
C PHE A 194 -7.59 15.45 -10.82
N PRO A 195 -6.57 16.29 -11.07
CA PRO A 195 -5.81 16.26 -12.31
C PRO A 195 -5.20 14.88 -12.58
N ILE A 196 -5.33 14.40 -13.82
CA ILE A 196 -4.81 13.11 -14.22
C ILE A 196 -3.27 13.07 -14.01
N PRO A 197 -2.73 11.99 -13.41
CA PRO A 197 -1.29 11.85 -13.21
C PRO A 197 -0.50 11.88 -14.53
N THR A 198 0.64 12.57 -14.51
CA THR A 198 1.50 12.78 -15.69
C THR A 198 2.50 11.65 -15.95
N ILE A 199 2.39 10.54 -15.20
CA ILE A 199 3.27 9.38 -15.36
C ILE A 199 3.09 8.72 -16.74
N SER A 200 4.21 8.45 -17.41
CA SER A 200 4.27 7.92 -18.77
C SER A 200 5.61 7.22 -19.04
N ASP A 201 5.79 6.67 -20.24
CA ASP A 201 7.05 6.10 -20.74
C ASP A 201 8.26 7.04 -20.70
N LYS A 202 8.07 8.36 -20.54
CA LYS A 202 9.15 9.33 -20.36
C LYS A 202 9.52 9.57 -18.89
N THR A 203 8.68 9.14 -17.96
CA THR A 203 8.89 9.36 -16.53
C THR A 203 9.63 8.20 -15.90
N PHE A 204 10.36 8.49 -14.82
CA PHE A 204 10.95 7.47 -13.98
C PHE A 204 9.86 6.69 -13.24
N MET A 205 9.99 5.37 -13.08
CA MET A 205 8.98 4.43 -12.55
C MET A 205 7.81 4.14 -13.49
N SER A 206 7.94 4.40 -14.79
CA SER A 206 6.88 4.15 -15.77
C SER A 206 6.42 2.68 -15.74
N GLY A 207 7.35 1.73 -15.74
CA GLY A 207 7.06 0.30 -15.66
C GLY A 207 6.51 -0.19 -14.32
N ALA A 208 6.41 0.68 -13.33
CA ALA A 208 5.76 0.35 -12.06
C ALA A 208 4.26 0.67 -12.07
N GLY A 209 3.76 1.58 -12.92
CA GLY A 209 2.38 2.03 -12.80
C GLY A 209 1.74 2.82 -13.95
N SER A 210 2.45 3.07 -15.05
CA SER A 210 2.02 4.07 -16.05
C SER A 210 1.03 3.59 -17.10
N VAL A 211 0.74 2.28 -17.17
CA VAL A 211 -0.16 1.76 -18.21
C VAL A 211 -1.57 2.30 -18.00
N ARG A 212 -2.15 2.76 -19.11
CA ARG A 212 -3.57 3.06 -19.27
C ARG A 212 -4.17 2.00 -20.19
N SER A 213 -5.33 1.45 -19.82
CA SER A 213 -6.01 0.40 -20.59
C SER A 213 -7.52 0.45 -20.36
N CYS A 214 -8.28 -0.37 -21.09
CA CYS A 214 -9.72 -0.53 -20.96
C CYS A 214 -10.12 -2.00 -20.76
N THR A 215 -11.37 -2.25 -20.39
CA THR A 215 -11.86 -3.61 -20.11
C THR A 215 -11.72 -4.55 -21.31
N ASN A 216 -12.01 -4.06 -22.53
CA ASN A 216 -11.90 -4.85 -23.76
C ASN A 216 -10.46 -5.32 -24.02
N ASP A 217 -9.46 -4.46 -23.81
CA ASP A 217 -8.06 -4.81 -24.00
C ASP A 217 -7.56 -5.74 -22.88
N MET A 218 -7.96 -5.47 -21.63
CA MET A 218 -7.57 -6.31 -20.50
C MET A 218 -8.16 -7.73 -20.60
N MET A 219 -9.33 -7.91 -21.23
CA MET A 219 -9.85 -9.23 -21.59
C MET A 219 -8.89 -10.01 -22.47
N LEU A 220 -8.38 -9.36 -23.52
CA LEU A 220 -7.43 -9.96 -24.47
C LEU A 220 -6.13 -10.33 -23.76
N PHE A 221 -5.61 -9.45 -22.91
CA PHE A 221 -4.42 -9.72 -22.12
C PHE A 221 -4.59 -10.93 -21.21
N TYR A 222 -5.60 -10.94 -20.34
CA TYR A 222 -5.74 -11.99 -19.33
C TYR A 222 -6.12 -13.35 -19.91
N LYS A 223 -6.93 -13.38 -20.98
CA LYS A 223 -7.22 -14.62 -21.71
C LYS A 223 -5.93 -15.29 -22.19
N ASN A 224 -5.07 -14.53 -22.86
CA ASN A 224 -3.83 -15.06 -23.44
C ASN A 224 -2.76 -15.31 -22.39
N PHE A 225 -2.68 -14.46 -21.36
CA PHE A 225 -1.76 -14.64 -20.24
C PHE A 225 -2.03 -15.93 -19.47
N MET A 226 -3.29 -16.24 -19.18
CA MET A 226 -3.66 -17.51 -18.52
C MET A 226 -3.31 -18.72 -19.39
N HIS A 227 -3.63 -18.67 -20.68
CA HIS A 227 -3.30 -19.76 -21.62
C HIS A 227 -1.78 -19.99 -21.69
N ALA A 228 -0.99 -18.93 -21.86
CA ALA A 228 0.47 -19.02 -21.90
C ALA A 228 1.09 -19.51 -20.57
N THR A 229 0.45 -19.20 -19.44
CA THR A 229 0.86 -19.69 -18.13
C THR A 229 0.56 -21.18 -17.97
N ASN A 230 -0.65 -21.61 -18.34
CA ASN A 230 -1.09 -23.01 -18.23
C ASN A 230 -0.30 -23.94 -19.15
N ASP A 231 0.13 -23.45 -20.32
CA ASP A 231 0.97 -24.20 -21.26
C ASP A 231 2.47 -24.20 -20.88
N HIS A 232 2.84 -23.63 -19.73
CA HIS A 232 4.22 -23.48 -19.25
C HIS A 232 5.15 -22.66 -20.17
N CYS A 233 4.61 -21.85 -21.08
CA CYS A 233 5.40 -20.87 -21.85
C CYS A 233 5.96 -19.77 -20.93
N LEU A 234 5.30 -19.46 -19.82
CA LEU A 234 5.77 -18.48 -18.85
C LEU A 234 6.27 -19.16 -17.56
N THR A 235 7.59 -19.40 -17.49
CA THR A 235 8.24 -20.14 -16.38
C THR A 235 8.42 -19.34 -15.09
N PHE A 236 7.97 -18.09 -15.02
CA PHE A 236 8.26 -17.26 -13.83
C PHE A 236 7.44 -17.63 -12.59
N PHE A 237 6.33 -18.35 -12.73
CA PHE A 237 5.58 -18.84 -11.57
C PHE A 237 6.35 -19.91 -10.77
N ASP A 238 7.41 -20.49 -11.32
CA ASP A 238 8.27 -21.45 -10.61
C ASP A 238 9.18 -20.79 -9.57
N ARG A 239 9.30 -19.46 -9.60
CA ARG A 239 10.17 -18.68 -8.71
C ARG A 239 9.33 -17.83 -7.76
N THR A 240 9.18 -18.31 -6.53
CA THR A 240 8.36 -17.65 -5.51
C THR A 240 9.17 -17.10 -4.34
N THR A 241 8.59 -16.14 -3.65
CA THR A 241 9.04 -15.67 -2.33
C THR A 241 7.84 -15.56 -1.41
N ASN A 242 7.95 -16.07 -0.18
CA ASN A 242 6.84 -16.05 0.77
C ASN A 242 6.38 -14.61 1.07
N LEU A 243 5.06 -14.43 1.12
CA LEU A 243 4.46 -13.18 1.53
C LEU A 243 4.10 -13.24 3.03
N PRO A 244 4.32 -12.16 3.80
CA PRO A 244 3.78 -12.07 5.14
C PRO A 244 2.25 -11.84 5.11
N PRO A 245 1.50 -12.35 6.11
CA PRO A 245 1.96 -13.22 7.19
C PRO A 245 2.25 -14.64 6.68
N ILE A 246 3.19 -15.34 7.34
CA ILE A 246 3.53 -16.73 7.00
C ILE A 246 2.28 -17.59 7.19
N SER A 247 1.92 -18.31 6.13
CA SER A 247 0.79 -19.23 6.10
C SER A 247 1.31 -20.67 5.92
N LEU A 248 0.58 -21.65 6.45
CA LEU A 248 0.80 -23.07 6.12
C LEU A 248 0.27 -23.44 4.73
N ARG A 249 -0.62 -22.61 4.19
CA ARG A 249 -1.13 -22.69 2.82
C ARG A 249 -0.31 -21.79 1.91
N GLU A 250 -0.40 -22.01 0.59
CA GLU A 250 0.23 -21.13 -0.39
C GLU A 250 -0.07 -19.65 -0.10
N GLN A 251 0.99 -18.86 0.04
CA GLN A 251 0.96 -17.42 0.30
C GLN A 251 2.32 -16.85 -0.12
N SER A 252 2.48 -16.61 -1.41
CA SER A 252 3.76 -16.19 -1.98
C SER A 252 3.59 -15.13 -3.08
N CYS A 253 4.70 -14.60 -3.56
CA CYS A 253 4.75 -13.71 -4.70
C CYS A 253 5.67 -14.29 -5.77
N ALA A 254 5.24 -14.22 -7.04
CA ALA A 254 6.00 -14.61 -8.22
C ALA A 254 6.02 -13.44 -9.22
N LEU A 255 7.15 -12.76 -9.34
CA LEU A 255 7.34 -11.58 -10.21
C LEU A 255 6.13 -10.62 -10.23
N GLY A 256 5.78 -10.13 -9.04
CA GLY A 256 4.70 -9.15 -8.86
C GLY A 256 3.34 -9.77 -8.64
N TRP A 257 3.12 -11.03 -9.00
CA TRP A 257 1.85 -11.71 -8.75
C TRP A 257 1.79 -12.29 -7.35
N ALA A 258 0.81 -11.88 -6.55
CA ALA A 258 0.50 -12.59 -5.32
C ALA A 258 -0.16 -13.92 -5.64
N ARG A 259 0.14 -14.94 -4.85
CA ARG A 259 -0.39 -16.29 -4.95
C ARG A 259 -0.96 -16.67 -3.60
N ALA A 260 -2.16 -17.22 -3.60
CA ALA A 260 -2.80 -17.74 -2.40
C ALA A 260 -3.59 -19.01 -2.72
N GLU A 261 -3.70 -19.91 -1.75
CA GLU A 261 -4.60 -21.06 -1.83
C GLU A 261 -5.90 -20.78 -1.05
N LEU A 262 -7.05 -21.02 -1.70
CA LEU A 262 -8.35 -20.99 -1.06
C LEU A 262 -8.66 -22.28 -0.29
N PRO A 263 -9.43 -22.24 0.81
CA PRO A 263 -9.84 -21.02 1.51
C PRO A 263 -8.67 -20.21 2.07
N GLY A 264 -8.71 -18.88 1.89
CA GLY A 264 -7.63 -17.99 2.29
C GLY A 264 -8.00 -16.51 2.22
N THR A 265 -7.19 -15.65 2.85
CA THR A 265 -7.31 -14.20 2.75
C THR A 265 -6.62 -13.69 1.50
N LEU A 266 -7.24 -12.75 0.80
CA LEU A 266 -6.69 -12.16 -0.42
C LEU A 266 -6.45 -10.64 -0.25
N GLY A 267 -6.14 -9.93 -1.34
CA GLY A 267 -6.06 -8.47 -1.36
C GLY A 267 -4.77 -7.88 -0.76
N VAL A 268 -3.66 -8.63 -0.70
CA VAL A 268 -2.39 -8.14 -0.11
C VAL A 268 -1.81 -6.88 -0.79
N PHE A 269 -2.16 -6.61 -2.05
CA PHE A 269 -1.69 -5.43 -2.79
C PHE A 269 -2.73 -4.31 -2.86
N ASN A 270 -3.89 -4.52 -2.26
CA ASN A 270 -4.94 -3.53 -2.15
C ASN A 270 -5.01 -3.01 -0.71
N TYR A 271 -5.66 -1.87 -0.51
CA TYR A 271 -5.58 -1.16 0.77
C TYR A 271 -6.75 -1.44 1.72
N ASN A 272 -7.77 -2.23 1.31
CA ASN A 272 -8.86 -2.65 2.20
C ASN A 272 -8.36 -3.34 3.47
N LYS A 273 -7.24 -4.07 3.40
CA LYS A 273 -6.61 -4.73 4.56
C LYS A 273 -6.20 -3.78 5.69
N TYR A 274 -6.07 -2.48 5.40
CA TYR A 274 -5.79 -1.44 6.41
C TYR A 274 -7.08 -0.78 6.95
N LEU A 275 -8.22 -1.05 6.31
CA LEU A 275 -9.49 -0.39 6.57
C LEU A 275 -10.50 -1.29 7.28
N VAL A 276 -10.25 -2.61 7.33
CA VAL A 276 -11.07 -3.57 8.07
C VAL A 276 -10.27 -4.22 9.21
N PRO A 277 -10.91 -4.65 10.31
CA PRO A 277 -10.22 -5.34 11.40
C PRO A 277 -9.52 -6.65 10.96
N ALA A 278 -10.11 -7.35 10.01
CA ALA A 278 -9.55 -8.54 9.38
C ALA A 278 -10.12 -8.70 7.97
N MET A 279 -9.30 -9.12 7.01
CA MET A 279 -9.76 -9.50 5.67
C MET A 279 -10.59 -10.79 5.75
N PRO A 280 -11.64 -10.93 4.91
CA PRO A 280 -12.44 -12.16 4.88
C PRO A 280 -11.63 -13.34 4.34
N VAL A 281 -11.94 -14.54 4.82
CA VAL A 281 -11.47 -15.79 4.23
C VAL A 281 -12.43 -16.17 3.10
N ILE A 282 -11.92 -16.17 1.87
CA ILE A 282 -12.65 -16.48 0.64
C ILE A 282 -12.59 -17.99 0.38
N GLY A 283 -13.66 -18.60 -0.12
CA GLY A 283 -13.73 -20.02 -0.52
C GLY A 283 -13.93 -20.98 0.65
N GLN A 284 -14.53 -20.53 1.76
CA GLN A 284 -14.78 -21.39 2.91
C GLN A 284 -15.70 -22.57 2.55
N ALA A 285 -15.34 -23.77 3.04
CA ALA A 285 -16.03 -25.03 2.77
C ALA A 285 -16.20 -25.38 1.27
N ALA A 286 -15.47 -24.70 0.38
CA ALA A 286 -15.35 -25.04 -1.03
C ALA A 286 -14.08 -25.86 -1.29
N ALA A 287 -13.94 -26.36 -2.52
CA ALA A 287 -12.72 -27.03 -2.96
C ALA A 287 -11.53 -26.07 -2.94
N SER A 288 -10.36 -26.57 -2.53
CA SER A 288 -9.13 -25.78 -2.51
C SER A 288 -8.63 -25.45 -3.92
N ARG A 289 -8.18 -24.21 -4.11
CA ARG A 289 -7.79 -23.68 -5.43
C ARG A 289 -6.71 -22.64 -5.31
N LEU A 290 -5.81 -22.59 -6.31
CA LEU A 290 -4.85 -21.51 -6.45
C LEU A 290 -5.52 -20.27 -7.03
N VAL A 291 -5.25 -19.13 -6.40
CA VAL A 291 -5.60 -17.80 -6.90
C VAL A 291 -4.32 -17.00 -7.08
N VAL A 292 -4.16 -16.41 -8.26
CA VAL A 292 -3.06 -15.52 -8.61
C VAL A 292 -3.62 -14.13 -8.85
N TYR A 293 -3.12 -13.11 -8.15
CA TYR A 293 -3.77 -11.80 -8.15
C TYR A 293 -2.80 -10.63 -8.02
N HIS A 294 -3.24 -9.46 -8.46
CA HIS A 294 -2.52 -8.21 -8.31
C HIS A 294 -3.50 -7.03 -8.17
N GLY A 295 -3.17 -6.11 -7.27
CA GLY A 295 -3.84 -4.81 -7.12
C GLY A 295 -3.10 -3.69 -7.83
N GLY A 296 -3.81 -2.68 -8.32
CA GLY A 296 -3.23 -1.49 -8.91
C GLY A 296 -3.85 -0.23 -8.33
N SER A 297 -3.00 0.73 -7.97
CA SER A 297 -3.45 2.06 -7.57
C SER A 297 -2.62 3.13 -8.27
N MET A 298 -3.28 4.24 -8.56
CA MET A 298 -2.74 5.50 -9.05
C MET A 298 -3.61 6.62 -8.45
N GLN A 299 -3.13 7.86 -8.40
CA GLN A 299 -3.96 8.94 -7.83
C GLN A 299 -5.29 9.04 -8.59
N GLY A 300 -6.39 8.82 -7.87
CA GLY A 300 -7.74 8.81 -8.41
C GLY A 300 -8.08 7.61 -9.31
N PHE A 301 -7.33 6.52 -9.24
CA PHE A 301 -7.66 5.26 -9.92
C PHE A 301 -7.29 4.04 -9.07
N THR A 302 -8.14 3.02 -9.10
CA THR A 302 -7.87 1.69 -8.53
C THR A 302 -8.20 0.61 -9.55
N SER A 303 -7.57 -0.54 -9.37
CA SER A 303 -7.80 -1.71 -10.19
C SER A 303 -7.41 -2.97 -9.42
N ALA A 304 -7.97 -4.10 -9.84
CA ALA A 304 -7.58 -5.39 -9.32
C ALA A 304 -7.80 -6.48 -10.37
N VAL A 305 -7.00 -7.53 -10.32
CA VAL A 305 -7.18 -8.74 -11.12
C VAL A 305 -6.93 -9.97 -10.26
N TYR A 306 -7.75 -10.99 -10.47
CA TYR A 306 -7.69 -12.29 -9.83
C TYR A 306 -7.87 -13.38 -10.88
N LEU A 307 -6.91 -14.29 -10.94
CA LEU A 307 -6.82 -15.38 -11.90
C LEU A 307 -6.93 -16.71 -11.16
N LEU A 308 -7.74 -17.64 -11.67
CA LEU A 308 -7.87 -19.01 -11.20
C LEU A 308 -7.47 -19.94 -12.36
N PRO A 309 -6.19 -20.36 -12.43
CA PRO A 309 -5.65 -21.07 -13.58
C PRO A 309 -6.37 -22.38 -13.91
N GLU A 310 -6.78 -23.14 -12.88
CA GLU A 310 -7.48 -24.44 -13.00
C GLU A 310 -8.75 -24.35 -13.85
N THR A 311 -9.50 -23.25 -13.73
CA THR A 311 -10.79 -23.05 -14.41
C THR A 311 -10.70 -22.01 -15.52
N GLU A 312 -9.48 -21.62 -15.93
CA GLU A 312 -9.20 -20.54 -16.89
C GLU A 312 -10.08 -19.31 -16.64
N THR A 313 -10.16 -18.91 -15.36
CA THR A 313 -11.04 -17.83 -14.92
C THR A 313 -10.23 -16.60 -14.57
N ALA A 314 -10.62 -15.45 -15.13
CA ALA A 314 -10.07 -14.15 -14.75
C ALA A 314 -11.21 -13.24 -14.33
N ILE A 315 -11.03 -12.54 -13.22
CA ILE A 315 -11.96 -11.52 -12.73
C ILE A 315 -11.15 -10.27 -12.46
N PHE A 316 -11.51 -9.16 -13.09
CA PHE A 316 -10.79 -7.91 -12.93
C PHE A 316 -11.71 -6.70 -12.98
N ALA A 317 -11.30 -5.66 -12.28
CA ALA A 317 -12.04 -4.41 -12.16
C ALA A 317 -11.12 -3.21 -12.37
N LEU A 318 -11.62 -2.17 -13.04
CA LEU A 318 -10.98 -0.88 -13.25
C LEU A 318 -11.89 0.24 -12.72
N GLN A 319 -11.34 1.20 -12.00
CA GLN A 319 -12.11 2.23 -11.30
C GLN A 319 -11.37 3.57 -11.32
N ASN A 320 -12.14 4.65 -11.34
CA ASN A 320 -11.64 6.02 -11.39
C ASN A 320 -11.76 6.75 -10.04
N LEU A 321 -11.34 6.07 -8.97
CA LEU A 321 -11.44 6.57 -7.62
C LEU A 321 -10.23 6.19 -6.77
N THR A 322 -9.77 7.10 -5.92
CA THR A 322 -9.16 6.76 -4.62
C THR A 322 -10.18 7.05 -3.51
N GLY A 323 -10.75 5.99 -2.93
CA GLY A 323 -12.02 6.08 -2.19
C GLY A 323 -11.89 5.89 -0.69
N LEU A 324 -13.04 6.00 0.00
CA LEU A 324 -13.15 5.66 1.42
C LEU A 324 -12.91 4.16 1.67
N CYS A 325 -13.14 3.32 0.66
CA CYS A 325 -12.70 1.94 0.59
C CYS A 325 -12.20 1.62 -0.83
N ASP A 326 -11.80 0.37 -1.10
CA ASP A 326 -11.39 -0.10 -2.43
C ASP A 326 -12.46 -1.07 -3.00
N PRO A 327 -13.50 -0.57 -3.70
CA PRO A 327 -14.48 -1.42 -4.39
C PRO A 327 -13.82 -2.38 -5.38
N CYS A 328 -12.80 -1.93 -6.11
CA CYS A 328 -12.06 -2.75 -7.08
C CYS A 328 -11.48 -4.02 -6.46
N ASP A 329 -11.03 -4.00 -5.21
CA ASP A 329 -10.56 -5.21 -4.51
C ASP A 329 -11.71 -6.11 -4.02
N TRP A 330 -12.85 -5.52 -3.65
CA TRP A 330 -14.02 -6.30 -3.24
C TRP A 330 -14.69 -7.04 -4.40
N MET A 331 -14.70 -6.48 -5.62
CA MET A 331 -15.43 -7.09 -6.73
C MET A 331 -14.94 -8.49 -7.07
N PRO A 332 -13.63 -8.73 -7.31
CA PRO A 332 -13.16 -10.07 -7.65
C PRO A 332 -13.37 -11.06 -6.52
N GLN A 333 -13.21 -10.65 -5.26
CA GLN A 333 -13.42 -11.53 -4.11
C GLN A 333 -14.91 -11.94 -3.97
N LEU A 334 -15.83 -10.98 -4.16
CA LEU A 334 -17.27 -11.24 -4.21
C LEU A 334 -17.63 -12.22 -5.32
N LEU A 335 -17.06 -12.04 -6.51
CA LEU A 335 -17.36 -12.91 -7.63
C LEU A 335 -16.71 -14.29 -7.50
N ILE A 336 -15.52 -14.42 -6.91
CA ILE A 336 -14.96 -15.73 -6.56
C ILE A 336 -15.89 -16.48 -5.62
N GLU A 337 -16.40 -15.84 -4.56
CA GLU A 337 -17.40 -16.44 -3.67
C GLU A 337 -18.69 -16.80 -4.42
N THR A 338 -19.14 -15.95 -5.32
CA THR A 338 -20.38 -16.17 -6.09
C THR A 338 -20.27 -17.39 -7.01
N ILE A 339 -19.12 -17.57 -7.67
CA ILE A 339 -18.92 -18.62 -8.67
C ILE A 339 -18.49 -19.94 -8.00
N PHE A 340 -17.67 -19.87 -6.95
CA PHE A 340 -16.96 -21.02 -6.39
C PHE A 340 -17.14 -21.24 -4.89
N GLY A 341 -17.81 -20.32 -4.19
CA GLY A 341 -18.08 -20.42 -2.76
C GLY A 341 -19.07 -21.53 -2.42
N ALA A 342 -19.06 -21.96 -1.16
CA ALA A 342 -20.07 -22.89 -0.66
C ALA A 342 -21.44 -22.17 -0.56
N PRO A 343 -22.54 -22.78 -1.01
CA PRO A 343 -23.85 -22.11 -1.10
C PRO A 343 -24.40 -21.59 0.25
N ASN A 344 -23.91 -22.14 1.36
CA ASN A 344 -24.37 -21.83 2.73
C ASN A 344 -23.42 -20.90 3.50
N ILE A 345 -22.30 -20.47 2.91
CA ILE A 345 -21.37 -19.52 3.53
C ILE A 345 -21.35 -18.27 2.67
N ARG A 346 -21.62 -17.11 3.27
CA ARG A 346 -21.59 -15.83 2.58
C ARG A 346 -20.77 -14.82 3.35
N VAL A 347 -19.86 -14.16 2.64
CA VAL A 347 -19.14 -12.99 3.13
C VAL A 347 -20.03 -11.77 2.88
N ASP A 348 -20.28 -10.98 3.93
CA ASP A 348 -21.04 -9.73 3.81
C ASP A 348 -20.12 -8.58 3.35
N PHE A 349 -19.90 -8.51 2.03
CA PHE A 349 -19.06 -7.49 1.42
C PHE A 349 -19.62 -6.08 1.58
N GLU A 350 -20.95 -5.91 1.69
CA GLU A 350 -21.53 -4.59 1.90
C GLU A 350 -21.22 -4.07 3.31
N HIS A 351 -21.33 -4.93 4.32
CA HIS A 351 -20.95 -4.61 5.68
C HIS A 351 -19.46 -4.29 5.80
N LEU A 352 -18.60 -5.10 5.17
CA LEU A 352 -17.15 -4.84 5.13
C LEU A 352 -16.83 -3.52 4.43
N ALA A 353 -17.51 -3.20 3.33
CA ALA A 353 -17.35 -1.92 2.64
C ALA A 353 -17.76 -0.74 3.54
N LYS A 354 -18.83 -0.86 4.34
CA LYS A 354 -19.26 0.17 5.31
C LYS A 354 -18.24 0.36 6.43
N ILE A 355 -17.69 -0.73 6.97
CA ILE A 355 -16.60 -0.65 7.97
C ILE A 355 -15.39 0.04 7.36
N ALA A 356 -14.98 -0.39 6.16
CA ALA A 356 -13.83 0.17 5.47
C ALA A 356 -14.02 1.67 5.21
N ALA A 357 -15.17 2.07 4.68
CA ALA A 357 -15.48 3.47 4.38
C ALA A 357 -15.49 4.37 5.63
N LYS A 358 -16.11 3.90 6.71
CA LYS A 358 -16.10 4.61 8.01
C LYS A 358 -14.67 4.76 8.55
N THR A 359 -13.86 3.71 8.43
CA THR A 359 -12.47 3.70 8.86
C THR A 359 -11.63 4.64 8.00
N GLY A 360 -11.85 4.66 6.68
CA GLY A 360 -11.21 5.57 5.74
C GLY A 360 -11.46 7.04 6.07
N ALA A 361 -12.72 7.43 6.24
CA ALA A 361 -13.12 8.80 6.59
C ALA A 361 -12.50 9.28 7.93
N GLY A 362 -12.44 8.39 8.94
CA GLY A 362 -11.91 8.73 10.26
C GLY A 362 -10.40 8.52 10.45
N LEU A 363 -9.61 8.31 9.38
CA LEU A 363 -8.19 8.02 9.52
C LEU A 363 -7.39 9.24 10.02
N ALA A 364 -7.67 10.43 9.49
CA ALA A 364 -7.00 11.66 9.89
C ALA A 364 -7.22 11.96 11.39
N ASP A 365 -8.46 11.89 11.86
CA ASP A 365 -8.82 12.08 13.27
C ASP A 365 -8.14 11.06 14.19
N ARG A 366 -8.02 9.80 13.75
CA ARG A 366 -7.31 8.76 14.52
C ARG A 366 -5.83 9.04 14.62
N ILE A 367 -5.18 9.46 13.53
CA ILE A 367 -3.76 9.84 13.54
C ILE A 367 -3.57 11.04 14.47
N GLN A 368 -4.41 12.06 14.35
CA GLN A 368 -4.37 13.24 15.23
C GLN A 368 -4.50 12.84 16.70
N SER A 369 -5.50 12.01 17.04
CA SER A 369 -5.69 11.52 18.41
C SER A 369 -4.50 10.71 18.92
N GLN A 370 -3.90 9.86 18.08
CA GLN A 370 -2.69 9.09 18.45
C GLN A 370 -1.48 10.00 18.66
N LEU A 371 -1.28 11.02 17.81
CA LEU A 371 -0.21 12.00 17.98
C LEU A 371 -0.41 12.83 19.26
N GLU A 372 -1.64 13.25 19.54
CA GLU A 372 -1.98 13.95 20.79
C GLU A 372 -1.76 13.08 22.04
N GLN A 373 -2.08 11.79 21.97
CA GLN A 373 -1.78 10.84 23.05
C GLN A 373 -0.27 10.61 23.20
N ALA A 374 0.46 10.51 22.09
CA ALA A 374 1.92 10.34 22.11
C ALA A 374 2.61 11.55 22.76
N LEU A 375 2.13 12.77 22.49
CA LEU A 375 2.62 14.00 23.13
C LEU A 375 2.35 14.05 24.65
N LYS A 376 1.30 13.37 25.14
CA LYS A 376 0.90 13.36 26.56
C LYS A 376 1.58 12.28 27.41
N SER A 377 2.57 11.56 26.88
CA SER A 377 3.00 10.30 27.51
C SER A 377 4.00 10.43 28.67
N PHE A 378 4.64 11.58 28.89
CA PHE A 378 5.57 11.78 30.01
C PHE A 378 5.76 13.26 30.41
N TYR A 379 5.39 13.64 31.63
CA TYR A 379 5.63 14.97 32.20
C TYR A 379 6.35 14.91 33.56
N ILE A 380 6.99 16.03 33.90
CA ILE A 380 7.73 16.23 35.16
C ILE A 380 7.15 17.47 35.83
N SER A 381 6.54 17.30 36.99
CA SER A 381 6.05 18.42 37.80
C SER A 381 7.22 18.97 38.61
N VAL A 382 7.45 20.30 38.56
CA VAL A 382 8.50 20.97 39.35
C VAL A 382 7.86 22.00 40.25
N PHE A 383 8.05 21.86 41.56
CA PHE A 383 7.32 22.66 42.55
C PHE A 383 8.13 22.91 43.81
N ILE A 384 7.72 23.94 44.56
CA ILE A 384 8.28 24.28 45.87
C ILE A 384 7.35 23.71 46.94
N GLN A 385 7.90 22.96 47.90
CA GLN A 385 7.15 22.47 49.06
C GLN A 385 7.16 23.48 50.22
N GLU A 386 6.37 23.22 51.27
CA GLU A 386 6.26 24.08 52.45
C GLU A 386 7.60 24.31 53.18
N ASP A 387 8.56 23.39 53.02
CA ASP A 387 9.91 23.50 53.56
C ASP A 387 10.81 24.49 52.76
N GLY A 388 10.28 25.09 51.69
CA GLY A 388 11.01 25.98 50.78
C GLY A 388 11.96 25.24 49.83
N GLY A 389 11.96 23.90 49.83
CA GLY A 389 12.75 23.09 48.93
C GLY A 389 12.14 23.00 47.53
N LEU A 390 13.00 22.94 46.51
CA LEU A 390 12.60 22.64 45.14
C LEU A 390 12.52 21.11 44.95
N TYR A 391 11.41 20.64 44.40
CA TYR A 391 11.15 19.23 44.15
C TYR A 391 10.75 19.01 42.71
N MET A 392 10.99 17.78 42.23
CA MET A 392 10.41 17.27 41.01
C MET A 392 9.63 15.99 41.29
N CYS A 393 8.61 15.73 40.48
CA CYS A 393 7.82 14.50 40.53
C CYS A 393 7.53 13.99 39.12
N PHE A 394 7.79 12.71 38.87
CA PHE A 394 7.46 12.10 37.60
C PHE A 394 5.98 11.71 37.58
N GLN A 395 5.22 12.26 36.62
CA GLN A 395 3.80 11.92 36.41
C GLN A 395 2.91 12.11 37.66
N ASP A 396 3.24 13.08 38.52
CA ASP A 396 2.59 13.30 39.84
C ASP A 396 2.53 12.08 40.77
N VAL A 397 3.36 11.06 40.53
CA VAL A 397 3.43 9.89 41.40
C VAL A 397 4.19 10.28 42.67
N GLN A 398 3.47 10.51 43.77
CA GLN A 398 4.03 10.95 45.06
C GLN A 398 5.30 10.18 45.47
N ASN A 399 5.32 8.86 45.27
CA ASN A 399 6.50 8.06 45.58
C ASN A 399 7.70 8.44 44.72
N GLU A 400 7.51 8.84 43.46
CA GLU A 400 8.51 9.37 42.51
C GLU A 400 8.81 10.88 42.69
N THR A 401 8.67 11.40 43.91
CA THR A 401 9.07 12.77 44.25
C THR A 401 10.51 12.83 44.76
N TYR A 402 11.31 13.72 44.19
CA TYR A 402 12.71 13.91 44.51
C TYR A 402 13.02 15.38 44.79
N ARG A 403 13.84 15.62 45.82
CA ARG A 403 14.35 16.96 46.08
C ARG A 403 15.44 17.30 45.08
N LEU A 404 15.29 18.45 44.41
CA LEU A 404 16.32 19.02 43.55
C LEU A 404 17.32 19.80 44.40
N ARG A 405 18.60 19.43 44.30
CA ARG A 405 19.71 20.12 44.96
C ARG A 405 20.56 20.82 43.92
N HIS A 406 20.87 22.10 44.16
CA HIS A 406 21.72 22.88 43.27
C HIS A 406 23.10 22.23 43.13
N TYR A 407 23.60 22.12 41.89
CA TYR A 407 24.90 21.55 41.58
C TYR A 407 25.85 22.61 41.01
N HIS A 408 25.54 23.13 39.82
CA HIS A 408 26.27 24.24 39.20
C HIS A 408 25.40 24.98 38.18
N TYR A 409 25.61 26.29 38.00
CA TYR A 409 24.81 27.09 37.06
C TYR A 409 23.30 26.83 37.23
N ASP A 410 22.61 26.50 36.15
CA ASP A 410 21.19 26.14 36.14
C ASP A 410 20.96 24.61 36.21
N VAL A 411 21.93 23.85 36.74
CA VAL A 411 21.89 22.39 36.87
C VAL A 411 21.65 21.97 38.32
N PHE A 412 20.72 21.04 38.48
CA PHE A 412 20.32 20.43 39.75
C PHE A 412 20.49 18.92 39.68
N ILE A 413 20.72 18.32 40.85
CA ILE A 413 20.79 16.87 41.03
C ILE A 413 19.67 16.37 41.92
N TRP A 414 19.21 15.15 41.66
CA TRP A 414 18.08 14.55 42.36
C TRP A 414 18.37 13.17 42.99
N ASN A 415 19.64 12.74 42.97
CA ASN A 415 20.04 11.48 43.62
C ASN A 415 19.73 11.50 45.13
N GLU A 416 19.55 10.34 45.76
CA GLU A 416 19.32 10.25 47.20
C GLU A 416 20.43 9.44 47.87
N SER A 417 20.53 9.53 49.20
CA SER A 417 21.45 8.66 49.94
C SER A 417 21.04 7.19 49.79
N HIS A 418 22.00 6.27 49.97
CA HIS A 418 21.74 4.83 49.93
C HIS A 418 20.53 4.41 50.78
N ASN A 419 20.45 4.90 52.02
CA ASN A 419 19.38 4.54 52.93
C ASN A 419 18.02 5.07 52.47
N GLU A 420 17.95 6.26 51.89
CA GLU A 420 16.68 6.82 51.39
C GLU A 420 16.22 6.10 50.12
N THR A 421 17.15 5.79 49.21
CA THR A 421 16.84 4.97 48.03
C THR A 421 16.38 3.56 48.42
N ALA A 422 17.02 2.94 49.41
CA ALA A 422 16.66 1.61 49.91
C ALA A 422 15.29 1.59 50.60
N LYS A 423 14.96 2.59 51.43
CA LYS A 423 13.62 2.74 52.05
C LYS A 423 12.50 2.85 51.01
N ARG A 424 12.82 3.36 49.82
CA ARG A 424 11.91 3.52 48.68
C ARG A 424 11.95 2.34 47.69
N GLY A 425 12.74 1.30 47.97
CA GLY A 425 12.82 0.09 47.14
C GLY A 425 13.46 0.30 45.77
N ARG A 426 14.38 1.26 45.63
CA ARG A 426 14.98 1.67 44.35
C ARG A 426 16.40 1.16 44.16
N PHE A 427 16.78 0.92 42.90
CA PHE A 427 18.16 0.61 42.51
C PHE A 427 18.98 1.89 42.30
N GLN A 428 20.24 1.92 42.78
CA GLN A 428 21.20 3.02 42.59
C GLN A 428 22.13 2.80 41.38
N THR A 429 21.64 2.16 40.33
CA THR A 429 22.48 1.66 39.24
C THR A 429 22.51 2.57 38.02
N ARG A 430 22.00 3.81 38.11
CA ARG A 430 22.04 4.75 36.99
C ARG A 430 23.41 5.44 36.89
N PRO A 431 23.90 5.75 35.68
CA PRO A 431 25.05 6.61 35.45
C PRO A 431 24.84 7.99 36.06
N VAL A 432 25.95 8.65 36.38
CA VAL A 432 25.96 9.99 36.99
C VAL A 432 25.13 10.98 36.18
N VAL A 433 25.24 10.95 34.85
CA VAL A 433 24.57 11.88 33.93
C VAL A 433 23.05 11.84 34.02
N SER A 434 22.46 10.72 34.43
CA SER A 434 21.00 10.59 34.57
C SER A 434 20.45 11.30 35.79
N TYR A 435 21.32 11.69 36.74
CA TYR A 435 20.91 12.41 37.94
C TYR A 435 20.96 13.94 37.78
N GLU A 436 21.41 14.44 36.63
CA GLU A 436 21.54 15.87 36.34
C GLU A 436 20.32 16.37 35.56
N ILE A 437 19.78 17.51 35.98
CA ILE A 437 18.68 18.20 35.31
C ILE A 437 19.05 19.65 35.13
N GLY A 438 19.00 20.15 33.90
CA GLY A 438 19.26 21.55 33.56
C GLY A 438 17.97 22.33 33.37
N PHE A 439 17.92 23.55 33.85
CA PHE A 439 16.85 24.51 33.56
C PHE A 439 17.32 25.55 32.56
N GLU A 440 16.47 25.90 31.60
CA GLU A 440 16.82 26.84 30.54
C GLU A 440 15.67 27.78 30.21
N SER A 441 16.01 28.89 29.55
CA SER A 441 15.06 29.81 28.91
C SER A 441 15.22 29.73 27.39
N ALA A 442 14.12 29.67 26.64
CA ALA A 442 14.09 29.57 25.19
C ALA A 442 14.62 30.81 24.46
N GLY A 443 14.97 31.88 25.17
CA GLY A 443 15.57 33.08 24.60
C GLY A 443 16.17 33.97 25.69
N GLN A 444 16.84 35.05 25.30
CA GLN A 444 17.15 36.17 26.19
C GLN A 444 15.84 36.88 26.54
N THR A 445 14.95 36.25 27.29
CA THR A 445 13.78 36.94 27.83
C THR A 445 14.29 37.86 28.93
N GLU A 446 13.99 39.16 28.85
CA GLU A 446 14.43 40.18 29.83
C GLU A 446 13.95 39.87 31.27
N ASP A 447 13.01 38.93 31.43
CA ASP A 447 12.42 38.52 32.69
C ASP A 447 13.08 37.30 33.36
N GLY A 448 14.06 36.65 32.72
CA GLY A 448 14.74 35.47 33.28
C GLY A 448 13.84 34.25 33.49
N ARG A 449 12.70 34.17 32.79
CA ARG A 449 11.74 33.09 32.95
C ARG A 449 12.28 31.76 32.39
N ILE A 450 12.33 30.76 33.26
CA ILE A 450 12.59 29.36 32.89
C ILE A 450 11.35 28.77 32.21
N ASP A 451 11.53 28.21 31.02
CA ASP A 451 10.50 27.56 30.23
C ASP A 451 10.91 26.18 29.70
N ARG A 452 12.13 25.72 30.00
CA ARG A 452 12.64 24.42 29.59
C ARG A 452 13.36 23.68 30.72
N LEU A 453 13.21 22.36 30.71
CA LEU A 453 13.98 21.43 31.53
C LEU A 453 14.68 20.44 30.59
N ARG A 454 15.99 20.26 30.75
CA ARG A 454 16.80 19.29 30.01
C ARG A 454 17.20 18.12 30.89
N TRP A 455 16.99 16.90 30.40
CA TRP A 455 17.33 15.69 31.16
C TRP A 455 17.73 14.52 30.24
N ILE A 456 18.82 13.85 30.59
CA ILE A 456 19.25 12.60 29.94
C ILE A 456 18.59 11.42 30.66
N PHE A 457 17.39 11.05 30.22
CA PHE A 457 16.60 9.97 30.81
C PHE A 457 16.87 8.60 30.16
N ASP A 458 17.37 8.58 28.92
CA ASP A 458 17.78 7.40 28.18
C ASP A 458 19.30 7.42 27.97
N GLU A 459 19.98 6.51 28.66
CA GLU A 459 21.44 6.40 28.65
C GLU A 459 22.03 5.95 27.30
N THR A 460 21.19 5.41 26.41
CA THR A 460 21.59 5.02 25.05
C THR A 460 21.56 6.18 24.06
N HIS A 461 21.01 7.33 24.47
CA HIS A 461 20.96 8.56 23.68
C HIS A 461 21.72 9.71 24.35
N PRO A 462 22.85 10.18 23.77
CA PRO A 462 23.71 11.17 24.42
C PRO A 462 23.11 12.58 24.45
N THR A 463 22.01 12.83 23.75
CA THR A 463 21.34 14.13 23.70
C THR A 463 20.25 14.18 24.78
N PRO A 464 20.24 15.19 25.67
CA PRO A 464 19.18 15.34 26.65
C PRO A 464 17.82 15.58 25.97
N GLY A 465 16.78 14.94 26.50
CA GLY A 465 15.40 15.31 26.20
C GLY A 465 15.11 16.73 26.69
N THR A 466 14.30 17.48 25.93
CA THR A 466 13.85 18.83 26.29
C THR A 466 12.37 18.80 26.64
N PHE A 467 12.06 19.15 27.88
CA PHE A 467 10.71 19.33 28.40
C PHE A 467 10.36 20.81 28.35
N ILE A 468 9.25 21.17 27.72
CA ILE A 468 8.79 22.56 27.61
C ILE A 468 7.71 22.77 28.67
N ARG A 469 7.79 23.91 29.36
CA ARG A 469 6.82 24.30 30.38
C ARG A 469 5.43 24.46 29.77
N GLU A 470 4.51 23.58 30.16
CA GLU A 470 3.07 23.77 29.96
C GLU A 470 2.44 24.31 31.25
N THR A 471 1.31 24.99 31.17
CA THR A 471 0.54 25.40 32.35
C THR A 471 -0.80 24.69 32.25
N ASP A 472 -1.10 23.78 33.19
CA ASP A 472 -2.39 23.09 33.16
C ASP A 472 -3.54 24.06 33.51
N VAL A 473 -4.79 23.64 33.23
CA VAL A 473 -6.01 24.40 33.54
C VAL A 473 -6.24 24.63 35.05
N HIS A 474 -5.42 24.03 35.91
CA HIS A 474 -5.45 24.13 37.37
C HIS A 474 -4.26 24.94 37.92
N GLY A 475 -3.46 25.58 37.06
CA GLY A 475 -2.33 26.42 37.46
C GLY A 475 -1.12 25.63 37.98
N ARG A 476 -1.04 24.32 37.71
CA ARG A 476 0.15 23.51 37.99
C ARG A 476 1.16 23.68 36.86
N ILE A 477 2.43 23.71 37.24
CA ILE A 477 3.58 23.85 36.34
C ILE A 477 4.18 22.47 36.09
#